data_AF-A0A1Z9N9W1-F1
#
_entry.id   AF-A0A1Z9N9W1-F1
#
_cell.length_a   1.000
_cell.length_b   1.000
_cell.length_c   1.000
_cell.angle_alpha   90.00
_cell.angle_beta   90.00
_cell.angle_gamma   90.00
#
_symmetry.space_group_name_H-M   'P 1'
#
loop_
_entity.id
_entity.type
_entity.pdbx_description
1 polymer ?
#
loop_
_entity_poly.entity_id
_entity_poly.type
_entity_poly.pdbx_seq_one_letter_code
_entity_poly.pdbx_strand_id
1 'polypeptide(L)' 'MIYKYFILKILISLYIVLFINCKNDNSSYACIDPNIIKPDYSCIEIYHPVCGCDKKTYSNSCHAKFNGLNDWIEGECE' A
#
# COMPACT_ATOMS: atom_id res chain seq x y z
N MET A 1 -2.30 -48.18 -17.87
CA MET A 1 -3.25 -47.03 -17.79
C MET A 1 -3.08 -46.20 -16.51
N ILE A 2 -2.88 -46.83 -15.34
CA ILE A 2 -2.79 -46.16 -14.03
C ILE A 2 -1.54 -45.25 -13.89
N TYR A 3 -0.36 -45.71 -14.30
CA TYR A 3 0.89 -44.94 -14.19
C TYR A 3 0.88 -43.64 -15.03
N LYS A 4 0.19 -43.64 -16.18
CA LYS A 4 0.03 -42.46 -17.05
C LYS A 4 -0.82 -41.39 -16.37
N TYR A 5 -1.84 -41.80 -15.62
CA TYR A 5 -2.70 -40.91 -14.84
C TYR A 5 -1.96 -40.32 -13.62
N PHE A 6 -1.09 -41.10 -13.01
CA PHE A 6 -0.24 -40.66 -11.91
C PHE A 6 0.79 -39.59 -12.36
N ILE A 7 1.48 -39.84 -13.48
CA ILE A 7 2.42 -38.87 -14.06
C ILE A 7 1.69 -37.59 -14.51
N LEU A 8 0.51 -37.71 -15.11
CA LEU A 8 -0.27 -36.55 -15.53
C LEU A 8 -0.71 -35.68 -14.34
N LYS A 9 -1.14 -36.29 -13.23
CA LYS A 9 -1.46 -35.57 -11.99
C LYS A 9 -0.23 -34.85 -11.39
N ILE A 10 0.94 -35.49 -11.41
CA ILE A 10 2.19 -34.87 -10.94
C ILE A 10 2.52 -33.64 -11.78
N LEU A 11 2.45 -33.75 -13.11
CA LEU A 11 2.72 -32.62 -14.02
C LEU A 11 1.72 -31.47 -13.85
N ILE A 12 0.43 -31.77 -13.66
CA ILE A 12 -0.60 -30.75 -13.37
C ILE A 12 -0.34 -30.08 -12.01
N SER A 13 -0.01 -30.86 -10.98
CA SER A 13 0.30 -30.30 -9.65
C SER A 13 1.55 -29.41 -9.67
N LEU A 14 2.57 -29.79 -10.44
CA LEU A 14 3.80 -29.01 -10.60
C LEU A 14 3.56 -27.72 -11.39
N TYR A 15 2.68 -27.76 -12.40
CA TYR A 15 2.23 -26.59 -13.13
C TYR A 15 1.47 -25.61 -12.23
N ILE A 16 0.54 -26.10 -11.40
CA ILE A 16 -0.23 -25.27 -10.45
C ILE A 16 0.70 -24.51 -9.49
N VAL A 17 1.75 -25.16 -8.97
CA VAL A 17 2.73 -24.52 -8.06
C VAL A 17 3.48 -23.35 -8.74
N LEU A 18 3.66 -23.37 -10.07
CA LEU A 18 4.33 -22.30 -10.81
C LEU A 18 3.47 -21.04 -11.02
N PHE A 19 2.14 -21.14 -10.90
CA PHE A 19 1.22 -19.99 -11.04
C PHE A 19 0.79 -19.38 -9.71
N ILE A 20 1.12 -19.98 -8.56
CA ILE A 20 0.85 -19.42 -7.23
C ILE A 20 2.01 -18.48 -6.84
N ASN A 21 2.30 -17.50 -7.69
CA ASN A 21 3.06 -16.33 -7.23
C ASN A 21 2.04 -15.23 -6.94
N CYS A 22 1.49 -15.27 -5.73
CA CYS A 22 0.83 -14.10 -5.19
C CYS A 22 1.93 -13.04 -5.04
N LYS A 23 1.89 -12.03 -5.90
CA LYS A 23 2.65 -10.81 -5.73
C LYS A 23 2.13 -10.19 -4.44
N ASN A 24 2.82 -10.46 -3.34
CA ASN A 24 2.57 -9.75 -2.10
C ASN A 24 3.13 -8.36 -2.33
N ASP A 25 2.31 -7.53 -2.96
CA ASP A 25 2.49 -6.10 -2.91
C ASP A 25 2.39 -5.76 -1.43
N ASN A 26 3.55 -5.71 -0.76
CA ASN A 26 3.71 -4.94 0.45
C ASN A 26 3.44 -3.49 0.04
N SER A 27 2.16 -3.17 -0.16
CA SER A 27 1.61 -1.83 -0.19
C SER A 27 1.86 -1.31 1.21
N SER A 28 3.06 -0.78 1.36
CA SER A 28 3.60 -0.29 2.62
C SER A 28 2.66 0.82 3.06
N TYR A 29 1.79 0.53 4.05
CA TYR A 29 0.75 1.41 4.61
C TYR A 29 -0.33 1.79 3.58
N ALA A 30 -1.55 1.23 3.72
CA ALA A 30 -2.69 1.35 2.79
C ALA A 30 -3.17 2.78 2.45
N CYS A 31 -2.51 3.79 2.99
CA CYS A 31 -2.83 5.21 2.98
C CYS A 31 -1.65 6.09 2.53
N ILE A 32 -0.42 5.56 2.42
CA ILE A 32 0.76 6.30 1.97
C ILE A 32 1.15 5.78 0.59
N ASP A 33 0.98 6.62 -0.42
CA ASP A 33 1.41 6.34 -1.77
C ASP A 33 2.69 7.14 -2.08
N PRO A 34 3.84 6.46 -2.24
CA PRO A 34 5.10 7.13 -2.56
C PRO A 34 5.06 7.86 -3.92
N ASN A 35 4.14 7.51 -4.82
CA ASN A 35 3.97 8.19 -6.11
C ASN A 35 3.23 9.53 -5.98
N ILE A 36 2.62 9.81 -4.81
CA ILE A 36 1.90 11.06 -4.53
C ILE A 36 2.81 12.11 -3.88
N ILE A 37 4.01 11.73 -3.45
CA ILE A 37 4.99 12.66 -2.88
C ILE A 37 5.32 13.73 -3.94
N LYS A 38 4.84 14.95 -3.72
CA LYS A 38 5.01 16.09 -4.63
C LYS A 38 5.94 17.11 -3.98
N PRO A 39 7.26 16.98 -4.15
CA PRO A 39 8.25 17.89 -3.56
C PRO A 39 8.11 19.33 -4.06
N ASP A 40 7.48 19.54 -5.22
CA ASP A 40 7.31 20.87 -5.83
C ASP A 40 6.03 21.60 -5.40
N TYR A 41 5.24 21.03 -4.47
CA TYR A 41 4.03 21.67 -3.96
C TYR A 41 4.34 22.57 -2.76
N SER A 42 3.91 23.83 -2.83
CA SER A 42 3.87 24.73 -1.68
C SER A 42 2.52 24.62 -0.98
N CYS A 43 2.54 24.42 0.33
CA CYS A 43 1.34 24.45 1.16
C CYS A 43 1.15 25.84 1.77
N ILE A 44 -0.11 26.21 2.00
CA ILE A 44 -0.41 27.42 2.77
C ILE A 44 -0.14 27.10 4.24
N GLU A 45 0.46 28.03 4.96
CA GLU A 45 0.79 27.94 6.39
C GLU A 45 -0.45 28.18 7.28
N ILE A 46 -1.49 27.37 7.09
CA ILE A 46 -2.68 27.33 7.95
C ILE A 46 -2.55 26.14 8.89
N TYR A 47 -2.79 26.37 10.18
CA TYR A 47 -2.86 25.30 11.16
C TYR A 47 -4.29 24.76 11.24
N HIS A 48 -4.49 23.58 10.68
CA HIS A 48 -5.74 22.81 10.68
C HIS A 48 -5.38 21.32 10.71
N PRO A 49 -4.97 20.81 11.90
CA PRO A 49 -4.19 19.58 12.00
C PRO A 49 -4.96 18.34 11.55
N VAL A 50 -4.22 17.36 11.05
CA VAL A 50 -4.75 16.04 10.68
C VAL A 50 -3.84 14.92 11.19
N CYS A 51 -4.43 13.81 11.62
CA CYS A 51 -3.71 12.63 12.07
C CYS A 51 -3.58 11.63 10.91
N GLY A 52 -2.34 11.43 10.49
CA GLY A 52 -2.00 10.46 9.46
C GLY A 52 -2.11 9.02 9.94
N CYS A 53 -2.28 8.11 9.00
CA CYS A 53 -2.27 6.67 9.28
C CYS A 53 -0.90 6.14 9.78
N ASP A 54 0.17 6.90 9.60
CA ASP A 54 1.49 6.66 10.21
C ASP A 54 1.59 7.20 11.64
N LYS A 55 0.45 7.62 12.22
CA LYS A 55 0.33 8.19 13.57
C LYS A 55 1.13 9.46 13.76
N LYS A 56 1.36 10.22 12.69
CA LYS A 56 1.93 11.56 12.77
C LYS A 56 0.87 12.62 12.56
N THR A 57 0.94 13.67 13.37
CA THR A 57 0.17 14.90 13.16
C THR A 57 0.83 15.72 12.05
N TYR A 58 0.05 16.14 11.06
CA TYR A 58 0.44 17.10 10.03
C TYR A 58 -0.26 18.42 10.28
N SER A 59 0.43 19.55 10.08
CA SER A 59 -0.11 20.89 10.34
C SER A 59 -1.40 21.20 9.57
N ASN A 60 -1.55 20.61 8.39
CA ASN A 60 -2.78 20.58 7.62
C ASN A 60 -2.77 19.42 6.60
N SER A 61 -3.92 19.21 5.95
CA SER A 61 -4.10 18.19 4.92
C SER A 61 -3.20 18.36 3.69
N CYS A 62 -2.74 19.58 3.39
CA CYS A 62 -1.76 19.78 2.32
C CYS A 62 -0.40 19.16 2.69
N HIS A 63 0.08 19.38 3.92
CA HIS A 63 1.31 18.76 4.39
C HIS A 63 1.19 17.23 4.52
N ALA A 64 0.01 16.70 4.87
CA ALA A 64 -0.23 15.26 4.83
C ALA A 64 -0.07 14.70 3.41
N LYS A 65 -0.73 15.31 2.41
CA LYS A 65 -0.59 14.93 0.99
C LYS A 65 0.83 15.07 0.47
N PHE A 66 1.56 16.10 0.89
CA PHE A 66 2.97 16.30 0.53
C PHE A 66 3.82 15.10 0.95
N ASN A 67 3.50 14.49 2.09
CA ASN A 67 4.16 13.29 2.61
C ASN A 67 3.59 11.98 2.03
N GLY A 68 2.78 12.05 0.98
CA GLY A 68 2.24 10.89 0.28
C GLY A 68 0.96 10.31 0.91
N LEU A 69 0.37 10.96 1.93
CA LEU A 69 -0.88 10.48 2.51
C LEU A 69 -2.05 10.75 1.55
N ASN A 70 -2.89 9.74 1.37
CA ASN A 70 -4.16 9.83 0.64
C ASN A 70 -5.39 9.79 1.57
N ASP A 71 -5.19 9.52 2.86
CA ASP A 71 -6.24 9.44 3.88
C ASP A 71 -5.71 9.88 5.27
N TRP A 72 -6.57 10.49 6.09
CA TRP A 72 -6.28 11.00 7.45
C TRP A 72 -7.57 11.29 8.24
N ILE A 73 -7.43 11.45 9.55
CA ILE A 73 -8.50 11.90 10.45
C ILE A 73 -8.27 13.38 10.79
N GLU A 74 -9.35 14.17 10.89
CA GLU A 74 -9.25 15.56 11.34
C GLU A 74 -8.84 15.66 12.81
N GLY A 75 -7.96 16.61 13.13
CA GLY A 75 -7.36 16.78 14.46
C GLY A 75 -5.95 16.20 14.57
N GLU A 76 -5.30 16.46 15.70
CA GLU A 76 -4.00 15.84 16.02
C GLU A 76 -4.16 14.36 16.37
N CYS A 77 -3.07 13.59 16.27
CA CYS A 77 -3.05 12.23 16.82
C CYS A 77 -3.09 12.27 18.36
N GLU A 78 -3.74 11.26 18.95
CA GLU A 78 -3.79 11.04 20.41
C GLU A 78 -2.47 10.55 21.00
#